data_AF-R4L8V4-F1
#
_entry.id   AF-R4L8V4-F1
#
_cell.length_a   1.000
_cell.length_b   1.000
_cell.length_c   1.000
_cell.angle_alpha   90.00
_cell.angle_beta   90.00
_cell.angle_gamma   90.00
#
_symmetry.space_group_name_H-M   'P 1'
#
loop_
_entity.id
_entity.type
_entity.pdbx_description
1 polymer ?
#
loop_
_entity_poly.entity_id
_entity_poly.type
_entity_poly.pdbx_seq_one_letter_code
_entity_poly.pdbx_strand_id
1 'polypeptide(L)'
;MVEPHVTLDPSSLGPVEEKLRRPLEQQLTSAMKVATEKVSHDYSGEPVEQVATEILDETKAALHHDIADGFVPDQRELRRVAEAVVREN
;
A
#
# COMPACT_ATOMS: atom_id res chain seq x y z
N MET A 1 -0.63 5.44 14.35
CA MET A 1 -0.83 4.37 13.33
C MET A 1 -2.29 4.22 12.90
N VAL A 2 -2.63 4.80 11.74
CA VAL A 2 -3.83 4.45 10.96
C VAL A 2 -3.60 3.07 10.34
N GLU A 3 -4.55 2.14 10.49
CA GLU A 3 -4.46 0.84 9.80
C GLU A 3 -4.81 1.00 8.31
N PRO A 4 -3.88 0.67 7.39
CA PRO A 4 -4.17 0.67 5.95
C PRO A 4 -5.19 -0.43 5.60
N HIS A 5 -6.15 -0.15 4.72
CA HIS A 5 -7.21 -1.07 4.31
C HIS A 5 -7.34 -1.13 2.77
N VAL A 6 -6.53 -1.98 2.14
CA VAL A 6 -6.56 -2.14 0.68
C VAL A 6 -7.81 -2.91 0.26
N THR A 7 -8.68 -2.27 -0.54
CA THR A 7 -9.81 -2.93 -1.20
C THR A 7 -9.51 -3.08 -2.69
N LEU A 8 -9.64 -4.29 -3.23
CA LEU A 8 -9.47 -4.53 -4.66
C LEU A 8 -10.78 -4.26 -5.43
N ASP A 9 -10.69 -3.60 -6.58
CA ASP A 9 -11.86 -3.37 -7.45
C ASP A 9 -12.29 -4.69 -8.12
N PRO A 10 -13.51 -5.20 -7.88
CA PRO A 10 -14.00 -6.45 -8.46
C PRO A 10 -14.07 -6.42 -10.00
N SER A 11 -14.04 -5.24 -10.63
CA SER A 11 -14.13 -5.06 -12.07
C SER A 11 -12.84 -5.41 -12.82
N SER A 12 -11.69 -5.47 -12.13
CA SER A 12 -10.38 -5.83 -12.72
C SER A 12 -9.95 -7.27 -12.42
N LEU A 13 -10.75 -8.01 -11.65
CA LEU A 13 -10.40 -9.33 -11.13
C LEU A 13 -11.05 -10.45 -11.97
N GLY A 14 -10.27 -11.47 -12.32
CA GLY A 14 -10.78 -12.70 -12.90
C GLY A 14 -11.43 -13.64 -11.86
N PRO A 15 -11.99 -14.78 -12.30
CA PRO A 15 -12.72 -15.71 -11.44
C PRO A 15 -11.86 -16.46 -10.40
N VAL A 16 -10.52 -16.45 -10.56
CA VAL A 16 -9.59 -17.01 -9.57
C VAL A 16 -9.25 -15.96 -8.52
N GLU A 17 -9.04 -14.70 -8.94
CA GLU A 17 -8.84 -13.57 -8.03
C GLU A 17 -10.05 -13.30 -7.15
N GLU A 18 -11.28 -13.59 -7.61
CA GLU A 18 -12.48 -13.43 -6.79
C GLU A 18 -12.52 -14.43 -5.60
N LYS A 19 -11.99 -15.65 -5.79
CA LYS A 19 -11.81 -16.66 -4.72
C LYS A 19 -10.62 -16.34 -3.82
N LEU A 20 -9.59 -15.70 -4.38
CA LEU A 20 -8.38 -15.27 -3.67
C LEU A 20 -8.45 -13.85 -3.13
N ARG A 21 -9.60 -13.15 -3.29
CA ARG A 21 -9.75 -11.74 -2.98
C ARG A 21 -9.38 -11.41 -1.54
N ARG A 22 -9.97 -12.12 -0.58
CA ARG A 22 -9.68 -11.89 0.85
C ARG A 22 -8.23 -12.22 1.22
N PRO A 23 -7.66 -13.37 0.85
CA PRO A 23 -6.23 -13.63 1.05
C PRO A 23 -5.33 -12.55 0.44
N LEU A 24 -5.67 -12.06 -0.76
CA LEU A 24 -4.90 -11.05 -1.47
C LEU A 24 -5.02 -9.67 -0.81
N GLU A 25 -6.22 -9.25 -0.40
CA GLU A 25 -6.44 -8.04 0.39
C GLU A 25 -5.65 -8.06 1.70
N GLN A 26 -5.59 -9.21 2.38
CA GLN A 26 -4.79 -9.39 3.60
C GLN A 26 -3.28 -9.30 3.33
N GLN A 27 -2.80 -9.90 2.23
CA GLN A 27 -1.40 -9.79 1.81
C GLN A 27 -1.03 -8.34 1.45
N LEU A 28 -1.87 -7.65 0.68
CA LEU A 28 -1.67 -6.26 0.31
C LEU A 28 -1.66 -5.34 1.54
N THR A 29 -2.60 -5.57 2.47
CA THR A 29 -2.64 -4.84 3.74
C THR A 29 -1.37 -5.06 4.56
N SER A 30 -0.88 -6.30 4.62
CA SER A 30 0.36 -6.63 5.34
C SER A 30 1.58 -6.00 4.67
N ALA A 31 1.67 -6.06 3.34
CA ALA A 31 2.76 -5.46 2.57
C ALA A 31 2.78 -3.93 2.74
N MET A 32 1.64 -3.27 2.64
CA MET A 32 1.53 -1.81 2.81
C MET A 32 1.86 -1.37 4.24
N LYS A 33 1.52 -2.18 5.24
CA LYS A 33 1.91 -1.92 6.63
C LYS A 33 3.43 -1.99 6.81
N VAL A 34 4.07 -3.03 6.30
CA VAL A 34 5.54 -3.19 6.35
C VAL A 34 6.24 -2.06 5.61
N ALA A 35 5.76 -1.68 4.42
CA ALA A 35 6.27 -0.56 3.66
C ALA A 35 6.15 0.75 4.44
N THR A 36 5.00 1.00 5.07
CA THR A 36 4.77 2.20 5.90
C THR A 36 5.70 2.23 7.11
N GLU A 37 5.90 1.10 7.79
CA GLU A 37 6.82 1.00 8.94
C GLU A 37 8.27 1.27 8.51
N LYS A 38 8.69 0.76 7.35
CA LYS A 38 10.03 1.00 6.79
C LYS A 38 10.23 2.47 6.41
N VAL A 39 9.31 3.04 5.64
CA VAL A 39 9.38 4.46 5.24
C VAL A 39 9.32 5.37 6.46
N SER A 40 8.52 5.05 7.48
CA SER A 40 8.50 5.81 8.73
C SER A 40 9.81 5.72 9.50
N HIS A 41 10.54 4.61 9.41
CA HIS A 41 11.85 4.47 10.07
C HIS A 41 12.92 5.28 9.34
N ASP A 42 12.86 5.31 8.01
CA ASP A 42 13.84 5.98 7.15
C ASP A 42 13.48 7.45 6.87
N TYR A 43 12.33 7.92 7.37
CA TYR A 43 11.83 9.28 7.17
C TYR A 43 12.81 10.34 7.69
N SER A 44 13.15 11.30 6.81
CA SER A 44 14.13 12.35 7.06
C SER A 44 13.61 13.77 6.80
N GLY A 45 12.29 13.94 6.64
CA GLY A 45 11.63 15.23 6.43
C GLY A 45 11.08 15.43 5.02
N GLU A 46 10.88 14.34 4.28
CA GLU A 46 10.34 14.33 2.93
C GLU A 46 8.90 14.88 2.89
N PRO A 47 8.48 15.52 1.78
CA PRO A 47 7.09 15.93 1.61
C PRO A 47 6.16 14.71 1.51
N VAL A 48 4.89 14.89 1.89
CA VAL A 48 3.84 13.86 1.87
C VAL A 48 3.76 13.13 0.53
N GLU A 49 3.89 13.86 -0.58
CA GLU A 49 3.84 13.28 -1.93
C GLU A 49 5.02 12.32 -2.21
N GLN A 50 6.20 12.63 -1.68
CA GLN A 50 7.37 11.76 -1.80
C GLN A 50 7.20 10.52 -0.91
N VAL A 51 6.80 10.70 0.36
CA VAL A 51 6.49 9.60 1.29
C VAL A 51 5.43 8.65 0.71
N ALA A 52 4.38 9.18 0.08
CA ALA A 52 3.36 8.37 -0.58
C ALA A 52 3.92 7.54 -1.75
N THR A 53 4.87 8.10 -2.50
CA THR A 53 5.53 7.40 -3.61
C THR A 53 6.43 6.28 -3.09
N GLU A 54 7.21 6.55 -2.04
CA GLU A 54 8.09 5.57 -1.41
C GLU A 54 7.29 4.41 -0.79
N ILE A 55 6.17 4.69 -0.11
CA ILE A 55 5.28 3.64 0.42
C ILE A 55 4.74 2.76 -0.72
N LEU A 56 4.35 3.36 -1.85
CA LEU A 56 3.85 2.61 -3.01
C LEU A 56 4.93 1.71 -3.62
N ASP A 57 6.14 2.25 -3.80
CA ASP A 57 7.25 1.52 -4.41
C ASP A 57 7.70 0.36 -3.52
N GLU A 58 7.83 0.59 -2.21
CA GLU A 58 8.14 -0.45 -1.22
C GLU A 58 7.04 -1.51 -1.14
N THR A 59 5.77 -1.10 -1.21
CA THR A 59 4.64 -2.05 -1.26
C THR A 59 4.72 -2.90 -2.52
N LYS A 60 4.97 -2.31 -3.70
CA LYS A 60 5.11 -3.05 -4.96
C LYS A 60 6.31 -3.98 -4.98
N ALA A 61 7.43 -3.57 -4.39
CA ALA A 61 8.64 -4.40 -4.28
C ALA A 61 8.43 -5.66 -3.42
N ALA A 62 7.48 -5.62 -2.48
CA ALA A 62 7.11 -6.77 -1.64
C ALA A 62 6.09 -7.71 -2.32
N LEU A 63 5.55 -7.35 -3.49
CA LEU A 63 4.57 -8.15 -4.22
C LEU A 63 5.20 -8.94 -5.36
N HIS A 64 4.53 -10.01 -5.78
CA HIS A 64 4.88 -10.69 -7.01
C HIS A 64 4.64 -9.77 -8.21
N HIS A 65 5.49 -9.84 -9.25
CA HIS A 65 5.43 -8.97 -10.43
C HIS A 65 4.02 -8.86 -11.04
N ASP A 66 3.34 -10.00 -11.23
CA ASP A 66 1.98 -10.04 -11.79
C ASP A 66 0.94 -9.31 -10.94
N ILE A 67 1.16 -9.19 -9.62
CA ILE A 67 0.28 -8.46 -8.70
C ILE A 67 0.70 -6.99 -8.67
N ALA A 68 2.00 -6.70 -8.62
CA ALA A 68 2.55 -5.34 -8.58
C ALA A 68 2.15 -4.51 -9.80
N ASP A 69 2.13 -5.13 -10.99
CA ASP A 69 1.71 -4.48 -12.24
C ASP A 69 0.23 -4.10 -12.24
N GLY A 70 -0.61 -4.92 -11.62
CA GLY A 70 -2.05 -4.68 -11.47
C GLY A 70 -2.43 -3.87 -10.22
N PHE A 71 -1.48 -3.61 -9.32
CA PHE A 71 -1.76 -2.96 -8.05
C PHE A 71 -1.90 -1.44 -8.19
N VAL A 72 -3.13 -0.97 -8.02
CA VAL A 72 -3.50 0.45 -7.99
C VAL A 72 -4.24 0.71 -6.66
N PRO A 73 -3.57 1.21 -5.61
CA PRO A 73 -4.24 1.52 -4.35
C PRO A 73 -5.14 2.75 -4.47
N ASP A 74 -6.08 2.89 -3.53
CA ASP A 74 -6.83 4.14 -3.38
C ASP A 74 -5.85 5.27 -3.02
N GLN A 75 -5.70 6.22 -3.96
CA GLN A 75 -4.78 7.35 -3.83
C GLN A 75 -5.10 8.25 -2.62
N ARG A 76 -6.37 8.33 -2.20
CA ARG A 76 -6.76 9.10 -1.00
C ARG A 76 -6.31 8.39 0.25
N GLU A 77 -6.39 7.08 0.28
CA GLU A 77 -5.94 6.28 1.41
C GLU A 77 -4.41 6.30 1.51
N LEU A 78 -3.70 6.05 0.41
CA LEU A 78 -2.25 6.14 0.35
C LEU A 78 -1.75 7.50 0.85
N ARG A 79 -2.39 8.60 0.42
CA ARG A 79 -2.09 9.95 0.92
C ARG A 79 -2.32 10.08 2.42
N ARG A 80 -3.43 9.56 2.97
CA ARG A 80 -3.71 9.61 4.42
C ARG A 80 -2.66 8.85 5.22
N VAL A 81 -2.18 7.72 4.72
CA VAL A 81 -1.10 6.96 5.38
C VAL A 81 0.21 7.76 5.35
N ALA A 82 0.56 8.37 4.22
CA ALA A 82 1.75 9.22 4.11
C ALA A 82 1.67 10.46 5.02
N GLU A 83 0.50 11.12 5.09
CA GLU A 83 0.25 12.23 6.02
C GLU A 83 0.41 11.81 7.48
N ALA A 84 0.03 10.57 7.81
CA ALA A 84 0.22 10.03 9.15
C ALA A 84 1.71 9.83 9.48
N VAL A 85 2.51 9.32 8.53
CA VAL A 85 3.98 9.17 8.70
C VAL A 85 4.63 10.53 8.93
N VAL A 86 4.32 11.53 8.10
CA VAL A 86 4.87 12.89 8.21
C VAL A 86 4.46 13.58 9.52
N ARG A 87 3.28 13.27 10.07
CA ARG A 87 2.79 13.86 11.32
C ARG A 87 3.32 13.15 12.57
N GLU A 88 3.59 11.85 12.49
CA GLU A 88 4.02 11.02 13.62
C GLU A 88 5.54 11.04 13.87
N ASN A 89 6.34 11.66 12.98
CA ASN A 89 7.80 11.82 13.08
C ASN A 89 8.22 13.30 13.08
#